data_AF-A0A3A0AE68-F1
#
_entry.id   AF-A0A3A0AE68-F1
#
_cell.length_a   1.000
_cell.length_b   1.000
_cell.length_c   1.000
_cell.angle_alpha   90.00
_cell.angle_beta   90.00
_cell.angle_gamma   90.00
#
_symmetry.space_group_name_H-M   'P 1'
#
loop_
_entity.id
_entity.type
_entity.pdbx_description
1 polymer ?
#
loop_
_entity_poly.entity_id
_entity_poly.type
_entity_poly.pdbx_seq_one_letter_code
_entity_poly.pdbx_strand_id
1 'polypeptide(L)'
;MNTEHMTEILNELRKPFHPSQVTWRPGAVNADQTRALGLAYADLRAYQNRLDEVCGMDWSVSYTPWGDRIICHLTINGVTRSSTGEPDAQSERSEIAGTATEAQAFKRACAMFGLGRYLYHLPSIWVEYSRENRYFSEKGKQRLEQIVWQHYRNALNSDVATDETTPPPEAQSSADAGEAAGSVQGVERSRNEGEAANGKASAQNEAQNESHDEDRMTLLQKQFHDLGQQLYGEQWAQVSRHNVERISEGQTNNSAQLSAEQIQRLIDGLKSLRRKRQRVKTNRTPAAAA
;
A
#
# COMPACT_ATOMS: atom_id res chain seq x y z
N MET A 1 19.03 -32.61 -1.27
CA MET A 1 18.57 -31.22 -1.04
C MET A 1 18.87 -30.87 0.40
N ASN A 2 19.50 -29.72 0.67
CA ASN A 2 19.89 -29.35 2.03
C ASN A 2 18.67 -28.82 2.79
N THR A 3 18.06 -29.66 3.64
CA THR A 3 16.82 -29.36 4.38
C THR A 3 16.94 -28.11 5.27
N GLU A 4 18.14 -27.85 5.78
CA GLU A 4 18.45 -26.66 6.60
C GLU A 4 18.27 -25.38 5.78
N HIS A 5 18.82 -25.32 4.57
CA HIS A 5 18.70 -24.17 3.68
C HIS A 5 17.25 -23.85 3.29
N MET A 6 16.43 -24.88 3.02
CA MET A 6 15.00 -24.69 2.77
C MET A 6 14.27 -24.14 4.02
N THR A 7 14.68 -24.57 5.20
CA THR A 7 14.08 -24.09 6.46
C THR A 7 14.38 -22.61 6.69
N GLU A 8 15.61 -22.17 6.44
CA GLU A 8 16.02 -20.76 6.49
C GLU A 8 15.18 -19.90 5.53
N ILE A 9 15.04 -20.33 4.27
CA ILE A 9 14.22 -19.64 3.27
C ILE A 9 12.77 -19.50 3.75
N LEU A 10 12.17 -20.58 4.23
CA LEU A 10 10.80 -20.55 4.73
C LEU A 10 10.65 -19.60 5.94
N ASN A 11 11.67 -19.48 6.79
CA ASN A 11 11.66 -18.54 7.91
C ASN A 11 11.72 -17.08 7.42
N GLU A 12 12.61 -16.77 6.46
CA GLU A 12 12.71 -15.42 5.87
C GLU A 12 11.45 -15.02 5.08
N LEU A 13 10.83 -15.97 4.36
CA LEU A 13 9.57 -15.74 3.65
C LEU A 13 8.40 -15.49 4.60
N ARG A 14 8.39 -16.10 5.80
CA ARG A 14 7.33 -15.90 6.80
C ARG A 14 7.37 -14.53 7.47
N LYS A 15 8.50 -13.84 7.48
CA LYS A 15 8.62 -12.50 8.09
C LYS A 15 7.60 -11.55 7.47
N PRO A 16 6.84 -10.79 8.29
CA PRO A 16 5.78 -9.93 7.77
C PRO A 16 6.33 -8.86 6.81
N PHE A 17 5.47 -8.39 5.92
CA PHE A 17 5.80 -7.22 5.12
C PHE A 17 5.89 -6.00 6.04
N HIS A 18 6.75 -5.05 5.66
CA HIS A 18 6.78 -3.77 6.35
C HIS A 18 5.37 -3.13 6.24
N PRO A 19 4.84 -2.47 7.28
CA PRO A 19 3.46 -1.96 7.25
C PRO A 19 3.16 -1.01 6.08
N SER A 20 4.18 -0.31 5.55
CA SER A 20 4.03 0.54 4.35
C SER A 20 3.81 -0.22 3.04
N GLN A 21 3.96 -1.55 3.03
CA GLN A 21 3.68 -2.42 1.88
C GLN A 21 2.31 -3.11 2.02
N VAL A 22 1.63 -2.91 3.15
CA VAL A 22 0.30 -3.46 3.41
C VAL A 22 -0.73 -2.35 3.25
N THR A 23 -1.71 -2.61 2.41
CA THR A 23 -2.85 -1.73 2.15
C THR A 23 -4.12 -2.44 2.60
N TRP A 24 -5.19 -1.68 2.75
CA TRP A 24 -6.50 -2.19 3.15
C TRP A 24 -7.55 -1.83 2.11
N ARG A 25 -8.45 -2.77 1.83
CA ARG A 25 -9.66 -2.51 1.04
C ARG A 25 -10.91 -2.78 1.86
N PRO A 26 -12.00 -2.03 1.64
CA PRO A 26 -13.31 -2.38 2.17
C PRO A 26 -13.77 -3.75 1.65
N GLY A 27 -14.17 -4.63 2.56
CA GLY A 27 -14.87 -5.87 2.28
C GLY A 27 -16.37 -5.68 2.40
N ALA A 28 -17.03 -6.53 3.21
CA ALA A 28 -18.43 -6.37 3.55
C ALA A 28 -18.70 -4.99 4.18
N VAL A 29 -19.82 -4.37 3.82
CA VAL A 29 -20.28 -3.09 4.36
C VAL A 29 -21.57 -3.35 5.15
N ASN A 30 -21.74 -2.71 6.30
CA ASN A 30 -22.92 -2.88 7.13
C ASN A 30 -24.17 -2.21 6.51
N ALA A 31 -25.35 -2.56 7.02
CA ALA A 31 -26.63 -2.15 6.41
C ALA A 31 -26.82 -0.62 6.33
N ASP A 32 -26.35 0.12 7.32
CA ASP A 32 -26.37 1.59 7.40
C ASP A 32 -25.19 2.26 6.65
N GLN A 33 -24.27 1.48 6.08
CA GLN A 33 -23.13 1.94 5.29
C GLN A 33 -22.20 2.91 6.04
N THR A 34 -22.05 2.70 7.35
CA THR A 34 -21.17 3.49 8.23
C THR A 34 -19.89 2.75 8.60
N ARG A 35 -19.84 1.43 8.40
CA ARG A 35 -18.67 0.59 8.67
C ARG A 35 -18.45 -0.43 7.57
N ALA A 36 -17.18 -0.77 7.37
CA ALA A 36 -16.79 -1.83 6.47
C ALA A 36 -15.73 -2.74 7.12
N LEU A 37 -15.75 -4.00 6.72
CA LEU A 37 -14.75 -4.97 7.11
C LEU A 37 -13.41 -4.61 6.46
N GLY A 38 -12.36 -4.48 7.28
CA GLY A 38 -11.00 -4.27 6.79
C GLY A 38 -10.40 -5.53 6.20
N LEU A 39 -10.09 -5.53 4.90
CA LEU A 39 -9.35 -6.62 4.26
C LEU A 39 -7.93 -6.16 3.92
N ALA A 40 -6.94 -6.69 4.66
CA ALA A 40 -5.54 -6.40 4.41
C ALA A 40 -5.03 -7.13 3.17
N TYR A 41 -4.20 -6.47 2.38
CA TYR A 41 -3.50 -7.07 1.27
C TYR A 41 -2.17 -6.36 1.01
N ALA A 42 -1.21 -7.06 0.42
CA ALA A 42 -0.02 -6.45 -0.15
C ALA A 42 -0.10 -6.52 -1.68
N ASP A 43 0.54 -5.55 -2.34
CA ASP A 43 0.67 -5.53 -3.79
C ASP A 43 1.53 -6.70 -4.30
N LEU A 44 1.28 -7.16 -5.53
CA LEU A 44 2.01 -8.27 -6.14
C LEU A 44 3.53 -8.07 -6.12
N ARG A 45 4.00 -6.83 -6.33
CA ARG A 45 5.42 -6.49 -6.33
C ARG A 45 6.08 -6.71 -4.97
N ALA A 46 5.34 -6.58 -3.87
CA ALA A 46 5.87 -6.85 -2.53
C ALA A 46 6.24 -8.34 -2.37
N TYR A 47 5.46 -9.24 -2.98
CA TYR A 47 5.74 -10.67 -2.99
C TYR A 47 6.95 -11.00 -3.88
N GLN A 48 6.95 -10.48 -5.11
CA GLN A 48 8.05 -10.69 -6.07
C GLN A 48 9.38 -10.19 -5.50
N ASN A 49 9.42 -8.96 -4.98
CA ASN A 49 10.63 -8.40 -4.38
C ASN A 49 11.14 -9.24 -3.19
N ARG A 50 10.26 -9.80 -2.36
CA ARG A 50 10.67 -10.68 -1.25
C ARG A 50 11.20 -12.02 -1.77
N LEU A 51 10.62 -12.58 -2.83
CA LEU A 51 11.15 -13.79 -3.47
C LEU A 51 12.53 -13.52 -4.06
N ASP A 52 12.73 -12.40 -4.76
CA ASP A 52 14.03 -12.01 -5.29
C ASP A 52 15.07 -11.81 -4.17
N GLU A 53 14.68 -11.15 -3.08
CA GLU A 53 15.55 -10.89 -1.92
C GLU A 53 15.98 -12.19 -1.21
N VAL A 54 15.06 -13.14 -1.03
CA VAL A 54 15.30 -14.36 -0.24
C VAL A 54 15.83 -15.52 -1.07
N CYS A 55 15.32 -15.68 -2.29
CA CYS A 55 15.57 -16.84 -3.15
C CYS A 55 16.49 -16.52 -4.33
N GLY A 56 16.75 -15.24 -4.64
CA GLY A 56 17.53 -14.85 -5.81
C GLY A 56 16.93 -15.40 -7.10
N MET A 57 17.70 -16.18 -7.85
CA MET A 57 17.25 -16.81 -9.09
C MET A 57 16.58 -18.18 -8.90
N ASP A 58 16.57 -18.71 -7.68
CA ASP A 58 16.09 -20.06 -7.37
C ASP A 58 14.57 -20.12 -7.11
N TRP A 59 13.81 -19.22 -7.73
CA TRP A 59 12.36 -19.28 -7.77
C TRP A 59 11.83 -19.09 -9.20
N SER A 60 10.70 -19.74 -9.49
CA SER A 60 10.02 -19.61 -10.78
C SER A 60 8.52 -19.77 -10.62
N VAL A 61 7.78 -19.20 -11.56
CA VAL A 61 6.32 -19.30 -11.62
C VAL A 61 5.87 -19.77 -12.99
N SER A 62 4.89 -20.66 -13.03
CA SER A 62 4.14 -21.00 -14.24
C SER A 62 2.64 -21.06 -13.95
N TYR A 63 1.83 -20.95 -15.00
CA TYR A 63 0.37 -20.93 -14.87
C TYR A 63 -0.27 -21.95 -15.80
N THR A 64 -1.28 -22.65 -15.29
CA THR A 64 -2.09 -23.62 -16.06
C THR A 64 -3.55 -23.17 -16.05
N PRO A 65 -4.19 -23.01 -17.22
CA PRO A 65 -5.62 -22.76 -17.31
C PRO A 65 -6.44 -23.91 -16.70
N TRP A 66 -7.50 -23.60 -15.96
CA TRP A 66 -8.41 -24.59 -15.38
C TRP A 66 -9.85 -24.10 -15.44
N GLY A 67 -10.48 -24.24 -16.61
CA GLY A 67 -11.81 -23.68 -16.86
C GLY A 67 -11.77 -22.15 -16.86
N ASP A 68 -12.58 -21.53 -16.01
CA ASP A 68 -12.58 -20.09 -15.73
C ASP A 68 -11.48 -19.67 -14.74
N ARG A 69 -10.80 -20.64 -14.11
CA ARG A 69 -9.75 -20.41 -13.10
C ARG A 69 -8.35 -20.53 -13.70
N ILE A 70 -7.38 -20.04 -12.95
CA ILE A 70 -5.95 -20.23 -13.24
C ILE A 70 -5.30 -20.93 -12.05
N ILE A 71 -4.49 -21.95 -12.33
CA ILE A 71 -3.62 -22.58 -11.34
C ILE A 71 -2.24 -21.93 -11.45
N CYS A 72 -1.75 -21.32 -10.37
CA CYS A 72 -0.38 -20.86 -10.25
C CYS A 72 0.47 -21.98 -9.64
N HIS A 73 1.60 -22.27 -10.27
CA HIS A 73 2.65 -23.17 -9.77
C HIS A 73 3.87 -22.34 -9.39
N LEU A 74 4.08 -22.12 -8.09
CA LEU A 74 5.26 -21.44 -7.58
C LEU A 74 6.29 -22.47 -7.15
N THR A 75 7.47 -22.41 -7.74
CA THR A 75 8.61 -23.26 -7.39
C THR A 75 9.66 -22.44 -6.69
N ILE A 76 10.09 -22.89 -5.51
CA ILE A 76 11.20 -22.29 -4.75
C ILE A 76 12.17 -23.42 -4.42
N ASN A 77 13.44 -23.28 -4.83
CA ASN A 77 14.49 -24.27 -4.61
C ASN A 77 14.07 -25.71 -4.99
N GLY A 78 13.42 -25.84 -6.15
CA GLY A 78 12.98 -27.14 -6.70
C GLY A 78 11.71 -27.72 -6.06
N VAL A 79 11.10 -27.06 -5.06
CA VAL A 79 9.83 -27.47 -4.48
C VAL A 79 8.71 -26.62 -5.05
N THR A 80 7.72 -27.26 -5.68
CA THR A 80 6.54 -26.57 -6.23
C THR A 80 5.36 -26.66 -5.27
N ARG A 81 4.70 -25.53 -5.02
CA ARG A 81 3.37 -25.47 -4.39
C ARG A 81 2.43 -24.70 -5.30
N SER A 82 1.19 -25.16 -5.35
CA SER A 82 0.21 -24.63 -6.30
C SER A 82 -1.03 -24.14 -5.59
N SER A 83 -1.65 -23.10 -6.14
CA SER A 83 -2.96 -22.64 -5.71
C SER A 83 -3.69 -21.97 -6.87
N THR A 84 -5.00 -21.82 -6.71
CA THR A 84 -5.88 -21.30 -7.75
C THR A 84 -6.26 -19.86 -7.53
N GLY A 85 -6.45 -19.15 -8.64
CA GLY A 85 -7.13 -17.87 -8.72
C GLY A 85 -8.45 -18.05 -9.45
N GLU A 86 -9.46 -17.29 -9.06
CA GLU A 86 -10.78 -17.28 -9.67
C GLU A 86 -11.19 -15.87 -10.07
N PRO A 87 -11.90 -15.72 -11.20
CA PRO A 87 -12.51 -14.45 -11.57
C PRO A 87 -13.53 -14.09 -10.51
N ASP A 88 -13.55 -12.82 -10.11
CA ASP A 88 -14.64 -12.28 -9.30
C ASP A 88 -15.65 -11.57 -10.22
N ALA A 89 -16.93 -11.62 -9.88
CA ALA A 89 -18.02 -11.04 -10.69
C ALA A 89 -17.86 -9.52 -10.93
N GLN A 90 -17.03 -8.84 -10.13
CA GLN A 90 -16.70 -7.43 -10.27
C GLN A 90 -15.60 -7.23 -11.35
N SER A 91 -14.67 -8.16 -11.43
CA SER A 91 -13.50 -8.21 -12.30
C SER A 91 -13.84 -8.72 -13.69
N GLU A 92 -14.84 -9.60 -13.85
CA GLU A 92 -15.33 -10.07 -15.15
C GLU A 92 -15.83 -8.93 -16.06
N ARG A 93 -16.26 -7.80 -15.46
CA ARG A 93 -16.67 -6.59 -16.20
C ARG A 93 -15.50 -5.66 -16.55
N SER A 94 -14.27 -6.02 -16.19
CA SER A 94 -13.07 -5.22 -16.36
C SER A 94 -12.10 -5.90 -17.33
N GLU A 95 -11.41 -5.11 -18.15
CA GLU A 95 -10.30 -5.56 -19.00
C GLU A 95 -9.12 -6.16 -18.19
N ILE A 96 -9.16 -6.06 -16.86
CA ILE A 96 -8.14 -6.51 -15.89
C ILE A 96 -8.52 -7.85 -15.23
N ALA A 97 -9.61 -8.51 -15.65
CA ALA A 97 -10.10 -9.76 -15.05
C ALA A 97 -9.01 -10.85 -14.93
N GLY A 98 -8.23 -11.03 -16.01
CA GLY A 98 -7.18 -12.04 -16.08
C GLY A 98 -6.02 -11.75 -15.12
N THR A 99 -5.58 -10.49 -15.03
CA THR A 99 -4.47 -10.07 -14.16
C THR A 99 -4.84 -10.11 -12.68
N ALA A 100 -6.10 -9.81 -12.32
CA ALA A 100 -6.60 -9.98 -10.96
C ALA A 100 -6.61 -11.46 -10.53
N THR A 101 -7.09 -12.34 -11.43
CA THR A 101 -7.13 -13.79 -11.23
C THR A 101 -5.73 -14.37 -11.06
N GLU A 102 -4.80 -14.00 -11.94
CA GLU A 102 -3.38 -14.39 -11.87
C GLU A 102 -2.74 -13.96 -10.54
N ALA A 103 -2.90 -12.68 -10.17
CA ALA A 103 -2.36 -12.15 -8.92
C ALA A 103 -2.94 -12.86 -7.68
N GLN A 104 -4.22 -13.24 -7.72
CA GLN A 104 -4.84 -14.01 -6.65
C GLN A 104 -4.22 -15.41 -6.54
N ALA A 105 -4.07 -16.12 -7.66
CA ALA A 105 -3.44 -17.44 -7.71
C ALA A 105 -2.00 -17.40 -7.16
N PHE A 106 -1.22 -16.42 -7.61
CA PHE A 106 0.16 -16.22 -7.18
C PHE A 106 0.28 -15.96 -5.69
N LYS A 107 -0.49 -15.01 -5.15
CA LYS A 107 -0.46 -14.70 -3.70
C LYS A 107 -0.87 -15.89 -2.84
N ARG A 108 -1.83 -16.71 -3.28
CA ARG A 108 -2.22 -17.93 -2.58
C ARG A 108 -1.11 -19.01 -2.66
N ALA A 109 -0.43 -19.16 -3.80
CA ALA A 109 0.73 -20.04 -3.93
C ALA A 109 1.89 -19.61 -3.01
N CYS A 110 2.19 -18.30 -2.94
CA CYS A 110 3.13 -17.71 -1.99
C CYS A 110 2.77 -18.04 -0.53
N ALA A 111 1.49 -17.94 -0.17
CA ALA A 111 1.02 -18.25 1.19
C ALA A 111 1.27 -19.70 1.59
N MET A 112 1.31 -20.63 0.63
CA MET A 112 1.69 -22.01 0.89
C MET A 112 3.14 -22.11 1.40
N PHE A 113 4.07 -21.25 0.96
CA PHE A 113 5.43 -21.14 1.51
C PHE A 113 5.52 -20.26 2.78
N GLY A 114 4.41 -19.69 3.24
CA GLY A 114 4.35 -18.79 4.38
C GLY A 114 4.45 -17.30 4.01
N LEU A 115 4.83 -16.97 2.77
CA LEU A 115 4.96 -15.60 2.31
C LEU A 115 3.59 -14.90 2.25
N GLY A 116 3.44 -13.85 3.05
CA GLY A 116 2.20 -13.09 3.16
C GLY A 116 1.04 -13.86 3.81
N ARG A 117 1.27 -15.09 4.31
CA ARG A 117 0.22 -15.93 4.91
C ARG A 117 -0.41 -15.27 6.14
N TYR A 118 0.36 -14.50 6.90
CA TYR A 118 -0.13 -13.79 8.09
C TYR A 118 -1.26 -12.79 7.79
N LEU A 119 -1.34 -12.25 6.55
CA LEU A 119 -2.39 -11.31 6.17
C LEU A 119 -3.79 -11.93 6.26
N TYR A 120 -3.92 -13.24 6.06
CA TYR A 120 -5.17 -13.99 6.24
C TYR A 120 -5.54 -14.21 7.71
N HIS A 121 -4.58 -14.07 8.62
CA HIS A 121 -4.77 -14.24 10.07
C HIS A 121 -4.85 -12.90 10.81
N LEU A 122 -4.72 -11.77 10.10
CA LEU A 122 -4.96 -10.46 10.72
C LEU A 122 -6.43 -10.38 11.20
N PRO A 123 -6.68 -9.72 12.34
CA PRO A 123 -8.01 -9.65 12.90
C PRO A 123 -8.96 -8.97 11.91
N SER A 124 -10.08 -9.64 11.64
CA SER A 124 -11.17 -9.13 10.83
C SER A 124 -11.95 -8.09 11.63
N ILE A 125 -11.69 -6.82 11.40
CA ILE A 125 -12.33 -5.73 12.16
C ILE A 125 -13.20 -4.83 11.28
N TRP A 126 -14.33 -4.43 11.84
CA TRP A 126 -15.21 -3.42 11.27
C TRP A 126 -14.71 -2.04 11.67
N VAL A 127 -14.43 -1.18 10.69
CA VAL A 127 -13.96 0.19 10.91
C VAL A 127 -14.85 1.19 10.21
N GLU A 128 -14.76 2.46 10.64
CA GLU A 128 -15.53 3.54 10.08
C GLU A 128 -15.30 3.71 8.57
N TYR A 129 -16.40 3.76 7.84
CA TYR A 129 -16.46 3.79 6.39
C TYR A 129 -17.26 5.02 5.92
N SER A 130 -16.78 5.65 4.85
CA SER A 130 -17.47 6.76 4.20
C SER A 130 -18.24 6.22 3.00
N ARG A 131 -19.58 6.26 3.09
CA ARG A 131 -20.48 5.92 1.99
C ARG A 131 -20.21 6.74 0.73
N GLU A 132 -19.96 8.04 0.88
CA GLU A 132 -19.72 8.98 -0.21
C GLU A 132 -18.47 8.61 -1.00
N ASN A 133 -17.35 8.39 -0.29
CA ASN A 133 -16.07 8.11 -0.93
C ASN A 133 -15.87 6.62 -1.25
N ARG A 134 -16.71 5.75 -0.68
CA ARG A 134 -16.55 4.29 -0.70
C ARG A 134 -15.21 3.79 -0.17
N TYR A 135 -14.61 4.53 0.75
CA TYR A 135 -13.35 4.21 1.43
C TYR A 135 -13.50 4.26 2.93
N PHE A 136 -12.54 3.69 3.64
CA PHE A 136 -12.41 3.92 5.09
C PHE A 136 -12.25 5.41 5.38
N SER A 137 -12.92 5.88 6.44
CA SER A 137 -12.66 7.22 6.98
C SER A 137 -11.23 7.30 7.52
N GLU A 138 -10.74 8.51 7.77
CA GLU A 138 -9.39 8.71 8.32
C GLU A 138 -9.19 7.98 9.65
N LYS A 139 -10.21 8.01 10.53
CA LYS A 139 -10.21 7.27 11.78
C LYS A 139 -10.15 5.75 11.58
N GLY A 140 -10.89 5.25 10.59
CA GLY A 140 -10.86 3.84 10.22
C GLY A 140 -9.48 3.41 9.69
N LYS A 141 -8.86 4.23 8.83
CA LYS A 141 -7.50 3.99 8.31
C LYS A 141 -6.48 3.93 9.44
N GLN A 142 -6.49 4.90 10.36
CA GLN A 142 -5.58 4.92 11.51
C GLN A 142 -5.72 3.67 12.37
N ARG A 143 -6.96 3.18 12.57
CA ARG A 143 -7.20 1.95 13.33
C ARG A 143 -6.62 0.71 12.63
N LEU A 144 -6.79 0.61 11.32
CA LEU A 144 -6.23 -0.48 10.52
C LEU A 144 -4.69 -0.44 10.48
N GLU A 145 -4.10 0.75 10.34
CA GLU A 145 -2.65 0.94 10.39
C GLU A 145 -2.06 0.50 11.74
N GLN A 146 -2.71 0.86 12.86
CA GLN A 146 -2.28 0.42 14.20
C GLN A 146 -2.18 -1.10 14.31
N ILE A 147 -3.12 -1.83 13.72
CA ILE A 147 -3.13 -3.31 13.75
C ILE A 147 -1.94 -3.88 12.98
N VAL A 148 -1.68 -3.39 11.76
CA VAL A 148 -0.54 -3.88 10.98
C VAL A 148 0.77 -3.55 11.70
N TRP A 149 0.90 -2.34 12.24
CA TRP A 149 2.08 -1.94 13.00
C TRP A 149 2.28 -2.78 14.26
N GLN A 150 1.23 -3.08 15.00
CA GLN A 150 1.29 -3.92 16.19
C GLN A 150 1.73 -5.35 15.81
N HIS A 151 1.11 -5.94 14.79
CA HIS A 151 1.51 -7.26 14.30
C HIS A 151 2.97 -7.30 13.85
N TYR A 152 3.40 -6.29 13.08
CA TYR A 152 4.77 -6.18 12.60
C TYR A 152 5.78 -6.05 13.75
N ARG A 153 5.50 -5.20 14.75
CA ARG A 153 6.35 -5.05 15.93
C ARG A 153 6.45 -6.33 16.75
N ASN A 154 5.32 -7.01 16.95
CA ASN A 154 5.30 -8.27 17.69
C ASN A 154 6.15 -9.34 17.00
N ALA A 155 6.06 -9.44 15.67
CA ALA A 155 6.86 -10.37 14.89
C ALA A 155 8.37 -10.08 14.98
N LEU A 156 8.76 -8.80 14.92
CA LEU A 156 10.17 -8.41 15.09
C LEU A 156 10.67 -8.69 16.51
N ASN A 157 9.83 -8.52 17.52
CA ASN A 157 10.19 -8.80 18.90
C ASN A 157 10.26 -10.30 19.18
N SER A 158 9.41 -11.12 18.54
CA SER A 158 9.50 -12.57 18.63
C SER A 158 10.76 -13.13 17.97
N ASP A 159 11.23 -12.51 16.88
CA ASP A 159 12.52 -12.89 16.26
C ASP A 159 13.70 -12.59 17.21
N VAL A 160 13.59 -11.57 18.07
CA VAL A 160 14.60 -11.24 19.11
C VAL A 160 14.47 -12.13 20.35
N ALA A 161 13.27 -12.64 20.64
CA ALA A 161 12.99 -13.44 21.84
C ALA A 161 13.18 -14.96 21.63
N THR A 162 13.64 -15.43 20.47
CA THR A 162 13.87 -16.86 20.22
C THR A 162 15.09 -17.48 20.94
N ASP A 163 15.70 -16.76 21.89
CA ASP A 163 16.61 -17.35 22.89
C ASP A 163 15.88 -17.82 24.17
N GLU A 164 14.58 -17.55 24.34
CA GLU A 164 13.82 -18.09 25.48
C GLU A 164 12.46 -18.68 25.08
N THR A 165 12.28 -19.95 25.43
CA THR A 165 11.17 -20.82 25.03
C THR A 165 9.92 -20.54 25.86
N THR A 166 8.79 -20.22 25.24
CA THR A 166 7.46 -20.47 25.85
C THR A 166 6.36 -20.60 24.78
N PRO A 167 5.44 -21.59 24.84
CA PRO A 167 4.47 -21.84 23.78
C PRO A 167 3.21 -20.96 23.89
N PRO A 168 2.46 -20.73 22.78
CA PRO A 168 1.31 -19.82 22.73
C PRO A 168 0.01 -20.49 23.21
N PRO A 169 -0.91 -19.76 23.89
CA PRO A 169 -2.24 -20.27 24.21
C PRO A 169 -3.21 -20.15 23.03
N GLU A 170 -4.16 -21.07 23.01
CA GLU A 170 -5.12 -21.40 21.95
C GLU A 170 -6.13 -20.27 21.62
N ALA A 171 -6.45 -20.14 20.34
CA ALA A 171 -7.47 -19.23 19.81
C ALA A 171 -8.86 -19.84 19.93
N GLN A 172 -9.79 -19.14 20.58
CA GLN A 172 -11.22 -19.45 20.52
C GLN A 172 -11.92 -18.50 19.53
N SER A 173 -12.52 -19.15 18.53
CA SER A 173 -13.39 -18.58 17.52
C SER A 173 -14.76 -18.22 18.07
N SER A 174 -15.33 -17.11 17.61
CA SER A 174 -16.79 -16.97 17.53
C SER A 174 -17.17 -16.17 16.29
N ALA A 175 -17.80 -16.87 15.35
CA ALA A 175 -18.70 -16.35 14.35
C ALA A 175 -19.93 -15.71 15.04
N ASP A 176 -20.54 -14.70 14.43
CA ASP A 176 -21.84 -14.83 13.75
C ASP A 176 -22.34 -13.47 13.24
N ALA A 177 -23.19 -13.57 12.22
CA ALA A 177 -23.81 -12.55 11.39
C ALA A 177 -24.95 -11.77 12.09
N GLY A 178 -25.48 -10.76 11.40
CA GLY A 178 -26.78 -10.18 11.76
C GLY A 178 -27.07 -8.83 11.12
N GLU A 179 -27.87 -8.86 10.05
CA GLU A 179 -28.38 -7.76 9.23
C GLU A 179 -29.50 -6.92 9.89
N ALA A 180 -29.94 -5.90 9.11
CA ALA A 180 -31.18 -5.10 9.14
C ALA A 180 -31.07 -3.72 9.83
N ALA A 181 -31.17 -2.56 9.15
CA ALA A 181 -32.11 -2.00 8.16
C ALA A 181 -33.38 -1.35 8.78
N GLY A 182 -33.58 -0.05 8.45
CA GLY A 182 -34.81 0.74 8.63
C GLY A 182 -34.50 2.26 8.80
N SER A 183 -34.56 3.10 7.76
CA SER A 183 -35.71 3.94 7.29
C SER A 183 -36.19 5.02 8.28
N VAL A 184 -36.54 6.28 8.00
CA VAL A 184 -36.73 7.16 6.80
C VAL A 184 -37.07 8.60 7.33
N GLN A 185 -36.85 9.66 6.51
CA GLN A 185 -37.41 11.06 6.54
C GLN A 185 -36.98 12.03 7.68
N GLY A 186 -36.80 13.35 7.51
CA GLY A 186 -36.98 14.31 6.42
C GLY A 186 -36.93 15.75 6.97
N VAL A 187 -37.03 16.77 6.08
CA VAL A 187 -37.38 18.21 6.29
C VAL A 187 -36.25 19.28 6.21
N GLU A 188 -36.20 19.87 5.01
CA GLU A 188 -36.18 21.30 4.59
C GLU A 188 -35.57 22.47 5.41
N ARG A 189 -34.73 23.22 4.66
CA ARG A 189 -34.67 24.69 4.40
C ARG A 189 -34.42 25.70 5.54
N SER A 190 -33.40 26.53 5.35
CA SER A 190 -33.58 27.99 5.24
C SER A 190 -32.41 28.73 4.58
N ARG A 191 -32.78 29.74 3.80
CA ARG A 191 -31.96 30.75 3.12
C ARG A 191 -31.43 31.77 4.14
N ASN A 192 -30.31 32.42 3.82
CA ASN A 192 -30.23 33.88 3.95
C ASN A 192 -29.22 34.48 2.97
N GLU A 193 -29.66 35.57 2.33
CA GLU A 193 -28.91 36.46 1.44
C GLU A 193 -28.20 37.55 2.25
N GLY A 194 -27.14 38.13 1.67
CA GLY A 194 -26.45 39.32 2.15
C GLY A 194 -25.51 39.87 1.08
N GLU A 195 -26.00 40.88 0.34
CA GLU A 195 -25.30 41.72 -0.64
C GLU A 195 -24.03 42.40 -0.09
N ALA A 196 -22.91 42.33 -0.81
CA ALA A 196 -22.34 43.35 -1.73
C ALA A 196 -21.58 44.51 -1.06
N ALA A 197 -20.28 44.65 -1.40
CA ALA A 197 -19.77 45.80 -2.17
C ALA A 197 -18.23 45.83 -2.25
N ASN A 198 -17.78 46.36 -3.39
CA ASN A 198 -16.56 47.13 -3.63
C ASN A 198 -15.32 46.38 -4.16
N GLY A 199 -15.21 46.39 -5.49
CA GLY A 199 -13.93 46.24 -6.20
C GLY A 199 -13.36 47.61 -6.55
N LYS A 200 -12.03 47.73 -6.44
CA LYS A 200 -11.10 48.45 -7.34
C LYS A 200 -9.72 48.55 -6.67
N ALA A 201 -9.00 47.42 -6.63
CA ALA A 201 -7.56 47.35 -6.33
C ALA A 201 -6.89 46.07 -6.91
N SER A 202 -7.45 45.47 -7.97
CA SER A 202 -7.09 44.10 -8.40
C SER A 202 -5.86 44.02 -9.30
N ALA A 203 -5.75 44.87 -10.32
CA ALA A 203 -4.88 44.54 -11.46
C ALA A 203 -3.36 44.62 -11.20
N GLN A 204 -2.91 45.43 -10.22
CA GLN A 204 -1.48 45.56 -9.90
C GLN A 204 -1.01 44.56 -8.83
N ASN A 205 -1.90 44.14 -7.93
CA ASN A 205 -1.62 43.07 -6.96
C ASN A 205 -1.69 41.69 -7.61
N GLU A 206 -2.58 41.47 -8.59
CA GLU A 206 -2.69 40.20 -9.32
C GLU A 206 -1.42 39.90 -10.14
N ALA A 207 -0.89 40.86 -10.89
CA ALA A 207 0.33 40.66 -11.68
C ALA A 207 1.59 40.40 -10.81
N GLN A 208 1.68 41.00 -9.62
CA GLN A 208 2.78 40.75 -8.68
C GLN A 208 2.62 39.40 -7.95
N ASN A 209 1.38 38.97 -7.68
CA ASN A 209 1.10 37.69 -7.04
C ASN A 209 1.28 36.52 -8.04
N GLU A 210 0.88 36.72 -9.31
CA GLU A 210 1.11 35.77 -10.41
C GLU A 210 2.60 35.57 -10.71
N SER A 211 3.39 36.65 -10.76
CA SER A 211 4.84 36.52 -10.95
C SER A 211 5.52 35.79 -9.80
N HIS A 212 5.05 36.02 -8.57
CA HIS A 212 5.60 35.38 -7.38
C HIS A 212 5.21 33.90 -7.29
N ASP A 213 4.01 33.55 -7.73
CA ASP A 213 3.54 32.17 -7.82
C ASP A 213 4.21 31.39 -8.97
N GLU A 214 4.49 32.03 -10.11
CA GLU A 214 5.30 31.45 -11.20
C GLU A 214 6.75 31.20 -10.75
N ASP A 215 7.37 32.16 -10.05
CA ASP A 215 8.72 32.01 -9.50
C ASP A 215 8.78 30.87 -8.46
N ARG A 216 7.77 30.79 -7.59
CA ARG A 216 7.64 29.73 -6.59
C ARG A 216 7.44 28.37 -7.23
N MET A 217 6.60 28.27 -8.26
CA MET A 217 6.39 27.03 -9.00
C MET A 217 7.67 26.55 -9.68
N THR A 218 8.39 27.47 -10.33
CA THR A 218 9.66 27.18 -10.98
C THR A 218 10.71 26.68 -9.98
N LEU A 219 10.76 27.30 -8.80
CA LEU A 219 11.65 26.87 -7.72
C LEU A 219 11.32 25.46 -7.21
N LEU A 220 10.04 25.14 -7.05
CA LEU A 220 9.59 23.81 -6.63
C LEU A 220 9.92 22.74 -7.67
N GLN A 221 9.67 23.01 -8.95
CA GLN A 221 10.01 22.09 -10.03
C GLN A 221 11.51 21.82 -10.10
N LYS A 222 12.34 22.87 -9.97
CA LYS A 222 13.79 22.74 -9.91
C LYS A 222 14.23 21.92 -8.71
N GLN A 223 13.73 22.22 -7.51
CA GLN A 223 14.06 21.48 -6.30
C GLN A 223 13.67 19.99 -6.39
N PHE A 224 12.51 19.71 -6.98
CA PHE A 224 12.05 18.34 -7.23
C PHE A 224 13.02 17.59 -8.16
N HIS A 225 13.41 18.22 -9.27
CA HIS A 225 14.33 17.61 -10.22
C HIS A 225 15.73 17.40 -9.66
N ASP A 226 16.32 18.41 -9.01
CA ASP A 226 17.66 18.35 -8.43
C ASP A 226 17.75 17.26 -7.35
N LEU A 227 16.75 17.18 -6.46
CA LEU A 227 16.71 16.17 -5.41
C LEU A 227 16.50 14.76 -5.97
N GLY A 228 15.69 14.64 -7.02
CA GLY A 228 15.47 13.38 -7.72
C GLY A 228 16.73 12.86 -8.41
N GLN A 229 17.41 13.72 -9.16
CA GLN A 229 18.69 13.40 -9.80
C GLN A 229 19.74 12.97 -8.77
N GLN A 230 19.85 13.66 -7.63
CA GLN A 230 20.77 13.28 -6.55
C GLN A 230 20.50 11.88 -5.98
N LEU A 231 19.24 11.43 -5.97
CA LEU A 231 18.85 10.15 -5.38
C LEU A 231 18.84 8.98 -6.36
N TYR A 232 18.59 9.25 -7.64
CA TYR A 232 18.32 8.21 -8.64
C TYR A 232 19.21 8.28 -9.88
N GLY A 233 20.01 9.35 -10.05
CA GLY A 233 20.91 9.51 -11.19
C GLY A 233 20.19 9.33 -12.52
N GLU A 234 20.72 8.43 -13.37
CA GLU A 234 20.19 8.13 -14.70
C GLU A 234 18.75 7.57 -14.68
N GLN A 235 18.34 6.93 -13.57
CA GLN A 235 16.97 6.39 -13.44
C GLN A 235 15.93 7.47 -13.14
N TRP A 236 16.35 8.69 -12.86
CA TRP A 236 15.44 9.76 -12.43
C TRP A 236 14.32 10.05 -13.43
N ALA A 237 14.60 10.02 -14.73
CA ALA A 237 13.59 10.31 -15.75
C ALA A 237 12.42 9.30 -15.75
N GLN A 238 12.70 8.02 -15.43
CA GLN A 238 11.65 7.00 -15.30
C GLN A 238 10.91 7.12 -13.96
N VAL A 239 11.66 7.30 -12.86
CA VAL A 239 11.10 7.41 -11.51
C VAL A 239 10.22 8.64 -11.37
N SER A 240 10.63 9.78 -11.94
CA SER A 240 9.86 11.02 -11.95
C SER A 240 8.51 10.83 -12.66
N ARG A 241 8.50 10.26 -13.87
CA ARG A 241 7.27 9.99 -14.62
C ARG A 241 6.28 9.14 -13.83
N HIS A 242 6.76 8.05 -13.23
CA HIS A 242 5.91 7.18 -12.41
C HIS A 242 5.38 7.88 -11.15
N ASN A 243 6.21 8.71 -10.50
CA ASN A 243 5.79 9.46 -9.32
C ASN A 243 4.75 10.54 -9.66
N VAL A 244 4.90 11.20 -10.81
CA VAL A 244 3.97 12.21 -11.32
C VAL A 244 2.63 11.57 -11.69
N GLU A 245 2.67 10.44 -12.40
CA GLU A 245 1.47 9.66 -12.74
C GLU A 245 0.72 9.20 -11.49
N ARG A 246 1.44 8.73 -10.47
CA ARG A 246 0.83 8.30 -9.22
C ARG A 246 0.18 9.46 -8.44
N ILE A 247 0.80 10.64 -8.39
CA ILE A 247 0.28 11.77 -7.59
C ILE A 247 -0.79 12.59 -8.33
N SER A 248 -0.86 12.45 -9.65
CA SER A 248 -1.92 12.99 -10.48
C SER A 248 -3.06 11.99 -10.71
N GLU A 249 -3.03 10.81 -10.06
CA GLU A 249 -4.04 9.76 -10.24
C GLU A 249 -4.20 9.34 -11.72
N GLY A 250 -3.11 9.34 -12.47
CA GLY A 250 -3.06 8.98 -13.89
C GLY A 250 -3.40 10.11 -14.86
N GLN A 251 -3.68 11.32 -14.37
CA GLN A 251 -4.05 12.46 -15.23
C GLN A 251 -2.88 13.00 -16.05
N THR A 252 -1.64 12.87 -15.56
CA THR A 252 -0.44 13.31 -16.28
C THR A 252 0.80 12.53 -15.87
N ASN A 253 1.77 12.41 -16.78
CA ASN A 253 3.12 11.92 -16.48
C ASN A 253 4.18 13.04 -16.56
N ASN A 254 3.75 14.29 -16.76
CA ASN A 254 4.60 15.47 -16.87
C ASN A 254 4.51 16.34 -15.61
N SER A 255 5.61 16.50 -14.88
CA SER A 255 5.65 17.27 -13.62
C SER A 255 5.29 18.75 -13.81
N ALA A 256 5.40 19.29 -15.02
CA ALA A 256 5.00 20.67 -15.33
C ALA A 256 3.49 20.90 -15.21
N GLN A 257 2.69 19.83 -15.24
CA GLN A 257 1.22 19.88 -15.15
C GLN A 257 0.70 19.64 -13.73
N LEU A 258 1.59 19.53 -12.73
CA LEU A 258 1.22 19.35 -11.34
C LEU A 258 1.01 20.68 -10.62
N SER A 259 0.10 20.69 -9.65
CA SER A 259 -0.05 21.79 -8.67
C SER A 259 1.16 21.90 -7.74
N ALA A 260 1.32 23.07 -7.11
CA ALA A 260 2.42 23.34 -6.19
C ALA A 260 2.39 22.38 -5.00
N GLU A 261 1.19 22.05 -4.50
CA GLU A 261 0.97 21.11 -3.41
C GLU A 261 1.38 19.69 -3.79
N GLN A 262 1.08 19.26 -5.02
CA GLN A 262 1.50 17.95 -5.52
C GLN A 262 3.02 17.88 -5.65
N ILE A 263 3.68 18.90 -6.20
CA ILE A 263 5.13 18.93 -6.31
C ILE A 263 5.78 18.96 -4.92
N GLN A 264 5.23 19.74 -3.98
CA GLN A 264 5.71 19.79 -2.60
C GLN A 264 5.63 18.43 -1.91
N ARG A 265 4.52 17.69 -2.08
CA ARG A 265 4.37 16.31 -1.55
C ARG A 265 5.42 15.36 -2.13
N LEU A 266 5.74 15.49 -3.42
CA LEU A 266 6.80 14.69 -4.04
C LEU A 266 8.19 15.02 -3.45
N ILE A 267 8.50 16.32 -3.28
CA ILE A 267 9.74 16.77 -2.64
C ILE A 267 9.87 16.21 -1.23
N ASP A 268 8.80 16.25 -0.44
CA ASP A 268 8.81 15.77 0.94
C ASP A 268 9.02 14.25 1.02
N GLY A 269 8.42 13.51 0.07
CA GLY A 269 8.68 12.09 -0.12
C GLY A 269 10.16 11.79 -0.40
N LEU A 270 10.77 12.52 -1.34
CA LEU A 270 12.19 12.38 -1.66
C LEU A 270 13.11 12.76 -0.48
N LYS A 271 12.79 13.82 0.27
CA LYS A 271 13.53 14.21 1.49
C LYS A 271 13.43 13.14 2.57
N SER A 272 12.27 12.52 2.74
CA SER A 272 12.07 11.40 3.67
C SER A 272 12.93 10.19 3.27
N LEU A 273 12.94 9.86 1.98
CA LEU A 273 13.75 8.76 1.45
C LEU A 273 15.26 9.01 1.63
N ARG A 274 15.73 10.23 1.35
CA ARG A 274 17.13 10.63 1.58
C ARG A 274 17.54 10.43 3.03
N ARG A 275 16.71 10.86 3.99
CA ARG A 275 16.94 10.66 5.43
C ARG A 275 17.02 9.18 5.81
N LYS A 276 16.15 8.34 5.24
CA LYS A 276 16.18 6.88 5.45
C LYS A 276 17.48 6.26 4.92
N ARG A 277 17.91 6.63 3.69
CA ARG A 277 19.17 6.13 3.10
C ARG A 277 20.41 6.57 3.87
N GLN A 278 20.42 7.79 4.40
CA GLN A 278 21.52 8.29 5.24
C GLN A 278 21.61 7.53 6.57
N ARG A 279 20.48 7.25 7.23
CA ARG A 279 20.43 6.43 8.47
C ARG A 279 20.94 5.00 8.27
N VAL A 280 20.61 4.38 7.14
CA VAL A 280 21.11 3.03 6.81
C VAL A 280 22.63 3.05 6.59
N LYS A 281 23.17 4.11 5.98
CA LYS A 281 24.62 4.26 5.76
C LYS A 281 25.40 4.48 7.07
N THR A 282 24.86 5.28 7.99
CA THR A 282 25.48 5.50 9.32
C THR A 282 25.45 4.23 10.18
N ASN A 283 24.38 3.43 10.11
CA ASN A 283 24.27 2.18 10.87
C ASN A 283 25.12 1.02 10.30
N ARG A 284 25.67 1.17 9.09
CA ARG A 284 26.54 0.18 8.44
C ARG A 284 28.04 0.49 8.55
N THR A 285 28.42 1.62 9.15
CA THR A 285 29.83 1.93 9.40
C THR A 285 30.16 1.49 10.83
N PRO A 286 30.92 0.41 11.05
CA PRO A 286 31.35 0.05 12.39
C PRO A 286 32.23 1.16 12.95
N ALA A 287 32.06 1.48 14.23
CA ALA A 287 32.96 2.36 14.95
C ALA A 287 34.38 1.80 14.81
N ALA A 288 35.24 2.50 14.08
CA ALA A 288 36.65 2.20 14.03
C ALA A 288 37.20 2.30 15.46
N ALA A 289 37.90 1.25 15.86
CA ALA A 289 38.47 1.01 17.18
C ALA A 289 39.23 2.23 17.72
N ALA A 290 38.93 2.57 18.97
CA ALA A 290 39.83 3.26 19.89
C ALA A 290 40.43 2.21 20.85
#